data_AF-A0A944Z5Z4-F1
#
_entry.id   AF-A0A944Z5Z4-F1
#
_cell.length_a   1.000
_cell.length_b   1.000
_cell.length_c   1.000
_cell.angle_alpha   90.00
_cell.angle_beta   90.00
_cell.angle_gamma   90.00
#
_symmetry.space_group_name_H-M   'P 1'
#
loop_
_entity.id
_entity.type
_entity.pdbx_description
1 polymer ?
#
loop_
_entity_poly.entity_id
_entity_poly.type
_entity_poly.pdbx_seq_one_letter_code
_entity_poly.pdbx_strand_id
1 'polypeptide(L)'
;MESIMIVDNEQYTHDFYHEMLESTEYEVINAYNGNEALCRLKENSPVLIVIDHLVSQDMALTIIRAEDGYSGYIENIPVIIASDFFQQVVLVQTFLANRANDTREIEFTGESRVP
;
A
#
# COMPACT_ATOMS: atom_id res chain seq x y z
N MET A 1 -2.42 6.14 -14.66
CA MET A 1 -1.95 4.90 -14.03
C MET A 1 -2.07 5.10 -12.54
N GLU A 2 -2.64 4.15 -11.80
CA GLU A 2 -2.59 4.18 -10.33
C GLU A 2 -1.24 3.64 -9.88
N SER A 3 -0.81 3.94 -8.65
CA SER A 3 0.49 3.48 -8.15
C SER A 3 0.41 2.92 -6.73
N ILE A 4 1.28 1.96 -6.45
CA ILE A 4 1.43 1.33 -5.14
C ILE A 4 2.85 1.60 -4.68
N MET A 5 3.01 2.15 -3.49
CA MET A 5 4.32 2.40 -2.89
C MET A 5 4.76 1.20 -2.07
N ILE A 6 5.97 0.71 -2.32
CA ILE A 6 6.60 -0.37 -1.56
C ILE A 6 7.75 0.24 -0.77
N VAL A 7 7.73 0.05 0.55
CA VAL A 7 8.74 0.57 1.49
C VAL A 7 9.43 -0.60 2.17
N ASP A 8 10.55 -1.03 1.59
CA ASP A 8 11.33 -2.19 2.04
C ASP A 8 12.81 -1.96 1.68
N ASN A 9 13.74 -2.32 2.56
CA ASN A 9 15.17 -2.13 2.31
C ASN A 9 15.80 -3.22 1.43
N GLU A 10 15.08 -4.29 1.11
CA GLU A 10 15.53 -5.40 0.28
C GLU A 10 15.11 -5.24 -1.19
N GLN A 11 16.08 -5.24 -2.11
CA GLN A 11 15.83 -5.14 -3.56
C GLN A 11 14.88 -6.24 -4.07
N TYR A 12 14.98 -7.44 -3.51
CA TYR A 12 14.15 -8.58 -3.88
C TYR A 12 12.65 -8.28 -3.75
N THR A 13 12.24 -7.59 -2.68
CA THR A 13 10.83 -7.22 -2.46
C THR A 13 10.34 -6.31 -3.58
N HIS A 14 11.13 -5.31 -3.96
CA HIS A 14 10.80 -4.40 -5.06
C HIS A 14 10.66 -5.15 -6.39
N ASP A 15 11.66 -5.97 -6.73
CA ASP A 15 11.64 -6.76 -7.97
C ASP A 15 10.40 -7.64 -8.06
N PHE A 16 10.05 -8.31 -6.95
CA PHE A 16 8.83 -9.13 -6.88
C PHE A 16 7.57 -8.30 -7.13
N TYR A 17 7.41 -7.12 -6.50
CA TYR A 17 6.21 -6.31 -6.71
C TYR A 17 6.13 -5.76 -8.13
N HIS A 18 7.26 -5.43 -8.76
CA HIS A 18 7.30 -5.07 -10.19
C HIS A 18 6.78 -6.22 -11.04
N GLU A 19 7.31 -7.44 -10.87
CA GLU A 19 6.86 -8.62 -11.61
C GLU A 19 5.39 -8.96 -11.33
N MET A 20 4.95 -8.89 -10.08
CA MET A 20 3.58 -9.21 -9.67
C MET A 20 2.56 -8.24 -10.29
N LEU A 21 2.94 -6.96 -10.46
CA LEU A 21 2.04 -5.91 -10.92
C LEU A 21 2.22 -5.55 -12.40
N GLU A 22 3.21 -6.12 -13.09
CA GLU A 22 3.55 -5.83 -14.50
C GLU A 22 2.34 -5.98 -15.44
N SER A 23 1.46 -6.95 -15.18
CA SER A 23 0.27 -7.23 -15.98
C SER A 23 -0.99 -6.48 -15.53
N THR A 24 -0.86 -5.56 -14.58
CA THR A 24 -1.96 -4.78 -14.00
C THR A 24 -1.90 -3.31 -14.43
N GLU A 25 -2.86 -2.51 -13.96
CA GLU A 25 -2.89 -1.05 -14.17
C GLU A 25 -2.13 -0.26 -13.09
N TYR A 26 -1.42 -0.96 -12.20
CA TYR A 26 -0.68 -0.36 -11.09
C TYR A 26 0.82 -0.28 -11.39
N GLU A 27 1.40 0.89 -11.18
CA GLU A 27 2.85 1.08 -11.16
C GLU A 27 3.41 0.96 -9.75
N VAL A 28 4.64 0.47 -9.63
CA VAL A 28 5.33 0.37 -8.34
C VAL A 28 6.21 1.59 -8.12
N ILE A 29 5.99 2.25 -6.98
CA ILE A 29 6.89 3.28 -6.45
C ILE A 29 7.77 2.63 -5.39
N ASN A 30 9.04 2.41 -5.73
CA ASN A 30 10.01 1.87 -4.78
C ASN A 30 10.37 2.93 -3.73
N ALA A 31 10.62 2.53 -2.49
CA ALA A 31 11.30 3.31 -1.46
C ALA A 31 12.07 2.35 -0.53
N TYR A 32 13.33 2.66 -0.22
CA TYR A 32 14.19 1.77 0.56
C TYR A 32 14.29 2.13 2.04
N ASN A 33 13.66 3.24 2.43
CA ASN A 33 13.57 3.71 3.81
C ASN A 33 12.45 4.75 3.96
N GLY A 34 12.15 5.11 5.22
CA GLY A 34 11.08 6.07 5.53
C GLY A 34 11.29 7.47 4.95
N ASN A 35 12.53 7.98 4.88
CA ASN A 35 12.80 9.31 4.31
C ASN A 35 12.51 9.33 2.80
N GLU A 36 12.94 8.29 2.09
CA GLU A 36 12.70 8.15 0.66
C GLU A 36 11.20 8.04 0.35
N ALA A 37 10.47 7.26 1.16
CA ALA A 37 9.01 7.13 1.07
C ALA A 37 8.33 8.49 1.24
N LEU A 38 8.68 9.24 2.30
CA LEU A 38 8.14 10.57 2.55
C LEU A 38 8.48 11.58 1.45
N CYS A 39 9.70 11.55 0.91
CA CYS A 39 10.07 12.39 -0.22
C CYS A 39 9.22 12.08 -1.45
N ARG A 40 9.02 10.79 -1.77
CA ARG A 40 8.19 10.39 -2.91
C ARG A 40 6.72 10.72 -2.73
N LEU A 41 6.19 10.66 -1.50
CA LEU A 41 4.81 11.04 -1.19
C LEU A 41 4.51 12.54 -1.44
N LYS A 42 5.53 13.41 -1.52
CA LYS A 42 5.32 14.81 -1.89
C LYS A 42 4.97 15.00 -3.36
N GLU A 43 5.46 14.10 -4.21
CA GLU A 43 5.37 14.20 -5.67
C GLU A 43 4.42 13.15 -6.27
N ASN A 44 4.05 12.14 -5.48
CA ASN A 44 3.25 11.02 -5.91
C ASN A 44 2.10 10.78 -4.92
N SER A 45 0.96 10.32 -5.44
CA SER A 45 -0.22 9.96 -4.63
C SER A 45 -0.55 8.48 -4.84
N PRO A 46 0.19 7.56 -4.21
CA PRO A 46 -0.11 6.13 -4.32
C PRO A 46 -1.48 5.82 -3.71
N VAL A 47 -2.16 4.83 -4.28
CA VAL A 47 -3.45 4.35 -3.76
C VAL A 47 -3.30 3.38 -2.59
N LEU A 48 -2.08 2.90 -2.35
CA LEU A 48 -1.71 1.99 -1.27
C LEU A 48 -0.23 2.17 -0.94
N ILE A 49 0.10 2.13 0.35
CA ILE A 49 1.48 2.04 0.84
C ILE A 49 1.66 0.69 1.53
N VAL A 50 2.68 -0.07 1.14
CA VAL A 50 3.07 -1.34 1.76
C VAL A 50 4.42 -1.14 2.42
N ILE A 51 4.52 -1.41 3.72
CA ILE A 51 5.72 -1.13 4.52
C ILE A 51 6.18 -2.43 5.20
N ASP A 52 7.45 -2.77 5.02
CA ASP A 52 8.08 -3.80 5.83
C ASP A 52 8.14 -3.36 7.31
N HIS A 53 7.79 -4.28 8.22
CA HIS A 53 7.77 -3.99 9.65
C HIS A 53 9.11 -3.44 10.19
N LEU A 54 10.26 -3.93 9.70
CA LEU A 54 11.57 -3.47 10.18
C LEU A 54 11.83 -2.02 9.78
N VAL A 55 11.44 -1.63 8.57
CA VAL A 55 11.55 -0.24 8.09
C VAL A 55 10.49 0.67 8.73
N SER A 56 9.34 0.12 9.12
CA SER A 56 8.22 0.89 9.67
C SER A 56 8.55 1.66 10.96
N GLN A 57 9.44 1.13 11.80
CA GLN A 57 9.82 1.78 13.07
C GLN A 57 10.58 3.08 12.82
N ASP A 58 11.55 3.05 11.89
CA ASP A 58 12.32 4.23 11.50
C ASP A 58 11.43 5.26 10.80
N MET A 59 10.48 4.80 9.96
CA MET A 59 9.51 5.69 9.32
C MET A 59 8.57 6.35 10.33
N ALA A 60 8.05 5.62 11.31
CA ALA A 60 7.20 6.18 12.37
C ALA A 60 7.93 7.26 13.19
N LEU A 61 9.18 7.00 13.57
CA LEU A 61 10.02 7.99 14.24
C LEU A 61 10.27 9.22 13.36
N THR A 62 10.44 9.02 12.05
CA THR A 62 10.64 10.10 11.09
C THR A 62 9.39 10.98 11.00
N ILE A 63 8.21 10.38 10.91
CA ILE A 63 6.92 11.10 10.88
C ILE A 63 6.69 11.89 12.18
N ILE A 64 6.96 11.28 13.34
CA ILE A 64 6.77 11.92 14.65
C ILE A 64 7.75 13.09 14.86
N ARG A 65 8.99 12.95 14.40
CA ARG A 65 10.05 13.95 14.58
C ARG A 65 10.00 15.04 13.51
N ALA A 66 9.34 14.80 12.38
CA ALA A 66 9.15 15.80 11.37
C ALA A 66 8.08 16.80 11.83
N GLU A 67 8.51 17.97 12.27
CA GLU A 67 7.64 19.12 12.59
C GLU A 67 6.90 19.66 11.33
N ASP A 68 7.31 19.24 10.14
CA ASP A 68 6.87 19.75 8.84
C ASP A 68 5.70 18.96 8.21
N GLY A 69 4.50 19.04 8.77
CA GLY A 69 3.25 18.84 8.01
C GLY A 69 3.07 17.54 7.18
N TYR A 70 3.86 16.50 7.41
CA TYR A 70 3.83 15.26 6.61
C TYR A 70 2.55 14.45 6.81
N SER A 71 1.81 14.72 7.89
CA SER A 71 0.53 14.06 8.20
C SER A 71 -0.48 14.21 7.06
N GLY A 72 -0.45 15.32 6.31
CA GLY A 72 -1.39 15.57 5.21
C GLY A 72 -1.16 14.70 3.97
N TYR A 73 0.05 14.15 3.75
CA TYR A 73 0.34 13.34 2.56
C TYR A 73 -0.09 11.87 2.70
N ILE A 74 -0.18 11.37 3.94
CA ILE A 74 -0.62 10.00 4.25
C ILE A 74 -2.09 9.98 4.63
N GLU A 75 -2.68 11.14 4.93
CA GLU A 75 -4.10 11.29 5.25
C GLU A 75 -4.96 10.69 4.13
N ASN A 76 -5.67 9.59 4.45
CA ASN A 76 -6.55 8.82 3.58
C ASN A 76 -5.91 7.82 2.60
N ILE A 77 -4.59 7.60 2.66
CA ILE A 77 -3.95 6.50 1.91
C ILE A 77 -3.94 5.25 2.79
N PRO A 78 -4.50 4.11 2.35
CA PRO A 78 -4.41 2.87 3.12
C PRO A 78 -2.96 2.41 3.25
N VAL A 79 -2.60 1.91 4.43
CA VAL A 79 -1.26 1.42 4.74
C VAL A 79 -1.35 -0.02 5.20
N ILE A 80 -0.57 -0.90 4.56
CA ILE A 80 -0.34 -2.27 5.00
C ILE A 80 1.05 -2.34 5.64
N ILE A 81 1.10 -2.81 6.89
CA ILE A 81 2.36 -3.11 7.59
C ILE A 81 2.30 -4.57 7.99
N ALA A 82 3.28 -5.36 7.54
CA ALA A 82 3.41 -6.75 7.97
C ALA A 82 4.89 -7.17 7.99
N SER A 83 5.24 -8.04 8.92
CA SER A 83 6.61 -8.56 9.06
C SER A 83 6.89 -9.76 8.16
N ASP A 84 5.84 -10.43 7.71
CA ASP A 84 5.96 -11.61 6.86
C ASP A 84 5.61 -11.24 5.42
N PHE A 85 6.51 -11.58 4.50
CA PHE A 85 6.36 -11.27 3.08
C PHE A 85 5.12 -11.93 2.47
N PHE A 86 4.83 -13.19 2.79
CA PHE A 86 3.64 -13.87 2.26
C PHE A 86 2.35 -13.22 2.75
N GLN A 87 2.30 -12.80 4.02
CA GLN A 87 1.17 -12.04 4.55
C GLN A 87 0.99 -10.72 3.81
N GLN A 88 2.07 -9.98 3.55
CA GLN A 88 2.00 -8.75 2.75
C GLN A 88 1.39 -9.02 1.37
N VAL A 89 1.90 -10.03 0.65
CA VAL A 89 1.42 -10.38 -0.70
C VAL A 89 -0.09 -10.68 -0.69
N VAL A 90 -0.56 -11.50 0.26
CA VAL A 90 -1.99 -11.84 0.36
C VAL A 90 -2.84 -10.61 0.64
N LEU A 91 -2.40 -9.72 1.53
CA LEU A 91 -3.13 -8.48 1.85
C LEU A 91 -3.18 -7.53 0.65
N VAL A 92 -2.07 -7.39 -0.09
CA VAL A 92 -2.02 -6.58 -1.31
C VAL A 92 -2.96 -7.16 -2.36
N GLN A 93 -2.90 -8.45 -2.64
CA GLN A 93 -3.81 -9.10 -3.60
C GLN A 93 -5.29 -8.94 -3.20
N THR A 94 -5.59 -9.06 -1.91
CA THR A 94 -6.95 -8.88 -1.39
C THR A 94 -7.44 -7.44 -1.59
N PHE A 95 -6.59 -6.45 -1.31
CA PHE A 95 -6.89 -5.04 -1.55
C PHE A 95 -7.20 -4.78 -3.03
N LEU A 96 -6.35 -5.29 -3.93
CA LEU A 96 -6.52 -5.09 -5.38
C LEU A 96 -7.79 -5.78 -5.90
N ALA A 97 -8.07 -7.00 -5.45
CA ALA A 97 -9.29 -7.73 -5.82
C ALA A 97 -10.55 -6.98 -5.36
N ASN A 98 -10.54 -6.43 -4.15
CA ASN A 98 -11.68 -5.65 -3.64
C ASN A 98 -11.87 -4.35 -4.44
N ARG A 99 -10.79 -3.66 -4.79
CA ARG A 99 -10.84 -2.42 -5.61
C ARG A 99 -11.36 -2.69 -7.02
N ALA A 100 -11.00 -3.81 -7.63
CA ALA A 100 -11.53 -4.22 -8.93
C ALA A 100 -13.03 -4.60 -8.87
N ASN A 101 -13.48 -5.14 -7.72
CA ASN A 101 -14.88 -5.53 -7.50
C ASN A 101 -15.78 -4.37 -7.09
N ASP A 102 -15.27 -3.31 -6.46
CA ASP A 102 -16.05 -2.10 -6.11
C ASP A 102 -16.57 -1.37 -7.36
N THR A 103 -16.00 -1.65 -8.54
CA THR A 103 -16.51 -1.18 -9.84
C THR A 103 -17.73 -1.96 -10.33
N ARG A 104 -18.11 -3.06 -9.66
CA ARG A 104 -19.34 -3.84 -9.91
C ARG A 104 -20.17 -3.80 -8.64
N GLU A 105 -21.19 -2.94 -8.60
CA GLU A 105 -22.18 -2.90 -7.51
C GLU A 105 -22.56 -4.32 -7.08
N ILE A 106 -22.18 -4.69 -5.86
CA ILE A 106 -22.64 -5.93 -5.25
C ILE A 106 -24.05 -5.64 -4.73
N GLU A 107 -25.07 -5.93 -5.54
CA GLU A 107 -26.45 -6.01 -5.06
C GLU A 107 -26.60 -7.21 -4.12
N PHE A 108 -26.70 -6.94 -2.83
CA PHE A 108 -27.13 -7.94 -1.85
C PHE A 108 -28.64 -8.17 -1.97
N THR A 109 -29.06 -9.10 -2.84
CA THR A 109 -30.43 -9.63 -2.83
C THR A 109 -30.59 -10.70 -1.75
N GLY A 110 -30.71 -10.25 -0.51
CA GLY A 110 -31.09 -11.10 0.62
C GLY A 110 -32.61 -11.18 0.77
N GLU A 111 -33.28 -12.08 0.03
CA GLU A 111 -34.62 -12.52 0.46
C GLU A 111 -34.49 -13.40 1.70
N SER A 112 -34.72 -12.81 2.88
CA SER A 112 -34.97 -13.59 4.08
C SER A 112 -36.40 -14.14 4.01
N ARG A 113 -36.55 -15.34 3.43
CA ARG A 113 -37.73 -16.17 3.71
C ARG A 113 -37.60 -16.72 5.11
N VAL A 114 -38.26 -16.05 6.05
CA VAL A 114 -38.48 -16.59 7.40
C VAL A 114 -39.55 -17.69 7.28
N PRO A 115 -39.28 -18.92 7.78
CA PRO A 115 -40.29 -19.97 7.83
C PRO A 115 -41.40 -19.69 8.84
#